data_AF-A0AAJ1QKH0-F1
#
_entry.id   AF-A0AAJ1QKH0-F1
#
_cell.length_a   1.000
_cell.length_b   1.000
_cell.length_c   1.000
_cell.angle_alpha   90.00
_cell.angle_beta   90.00
_cell.angle_gamma   90.00
#
_symmetry.space_group_name_H-M   'P 1'
#
loop_
_entity.id
_entity.type
_entity.pdbx_description
1 polymer ?
#
loop_
_entity_poly.entity_id
_entity_poly.type
_entity_poly.pdbx_seq_one_letter_code
_entity_poly.pdbx_strand_id
1 'polypeptide(L)' 'MRMSDSYFLNVCTTNGVSIVGLGRQDIEVKALRSLSYSGTINDMRRAFYFDRTGIPFLADAINANTNTEQ' A
#
# COMPACT_ATOMS: atom_id res chain seq x y z
N MET A 1 2.50 3.11 -11.91
CA MET A 1 3.22 1.86 -11.52
C MET A 1 2.68 1.40 -10.16
N ARG A 2 2.70 0.08 -9.87
CA ARG A 2 2.43 -0.39 -8.49
C ARG A 2 3.53 0.13 -7.56
N MET A 3 3.14 0.51 -6.35
CA MET A 3 4.09 0.95 -5.30
C MET A 3 5.11 -0.15 -5.02
N SER A 4 6.36 0.21 -4.77
CA SER A 4 7.42 -0.76 -4.52
C SER A 4 7.24 -1.49 -3.19
N ASP A 5 7.77 -2.71 -3.11
CA ASP A 5 7.85 -3.47 -1.85
C ASP A 5 8.59 -2.68 -0.77
N SER A 6 9.61 -1.90 -1.17
CA SER A 6 10.41 -1.05 -0.29
C SER A 6 9.58 -0.01 0.44
N TYR A 7 8.56 0.57 -0.21
CA TYR A 7 7.63 1.49 0.45
C TYR A 7 6.87 0.80 1.59
N PHE A 8 6.27 -0.35 1.32
CA PHE A 8 5.48 -1.07 2.34
C PHE A 8 6.35 -1.61 3.47
N LEU A 9 7.57 -2.03 3.17
CA LEU A 9 8.58 -2.37 4.18
C LEU A 9 8.88 -1.18 5.08
N ASN A 10 9.14 -0.01 4.49
CA ASN A 10 9.42 1.21 5.25
C ASN A 10 8.24 1.64 6.11
N VAL A 11 7.01 1.57 5.59
CA VAL A 11 5.78 1.82 6.35
C VAL A 11 5.69 0.88 7.56
N CYS A 12 5.93 -0.42 7.35
CA CYS A 12 5.92 -1.39 8.45
C CYS A 12 6.99 -1.07 9.50
N THR A 13 8.23 -0.83 9.08
CA THR A 13 9.35 -0.51 9.99
C THR A 13 9.09 0.77 10.77
N THR A 14 8.61 1.83 10.11
CA THR A 14 8.29 3.13 10.73
C THR A 14 7.17 3.00 11.76
N ASN A 15 6.17 2.17 11.48
CA ASN A 15 5.03 1.93 12.37
C ASN A 15 5.28 0.82 13.41
N GLY A 16 6.51 0.29 13.52
CA GLY A 16 6.87 -0.75 14.48
C GLY A 16 6.24 -2.12 14.21
N VAL A 17 5.83 -2.38 12.97
CA VAL A 17 5.15 -3.61 12.56
C VAL A 17 6.17 -4.68 12.19
N SER A 18 6.15 -5.81 12.91
CA SER A 18 7.02 -6.94 12.60
C SER A 18 6.61 -7.63 11.28
N ILE A 19 7.61 -7.76 10.40
CA ILE A 19 7.52 -8.38 9.07
C ILE A 19 8.30 -9.71 8.95
N VAL A 20 8.88 -10.18 10.07
CA VAL A 20 9.72 -11.39 10.07
C VAL A 20 8.90 -12.61 9.66
N GLY A 21 9.37 -13.33 8.63
CA GLY A 21 8.71 -14.53 8.10
C GLY A 21 7.47 -14.27 7.25
N LEU A 22 7.15 -13.02 6.93
CA LEU A 22 6.00 -12.67 6.09
C LEU A 22 6.32 -12.67 4.60
N GLY A 23 5.35 -13.10 3.80
CA GLY A 23 5.41 -12.94 2.35
C GLY A 23 5.13 -11.49 1.93
N ARG A 24 5.45 -11.16 0.68
CA ARG A 24 5.21 -9.83 0.09
C ARG A 24 3.79 -9.31 0.30
N GLN A 25 2.80 -10.16 0.04
CA GLN A 25 1.39 -9.80 0.16
C GLN A 25 1.00 -9.51 1.62
N ASP A 26 1.55 -10.26 2.58
CA ASP A 26 1.28 -10.06 4.00
C ASP A 26 1.91 -8.77 4.51
N ILE A 27 3.12 -8.43 4.04
CA ILE A 27 3.78 -7.16 4.32
C ILE A 27 2.92 -6.00 3.83
N GLU A 28 2.41 -6.08 2.60
CA GLU A 28 1.51 -5.07 2.04
C GLU A 28 0.22 -4.93 2.88
N VAL A 29 -0.41 -6.04 3.25
CA VAL A 29 -1.63 -6.03 4.09
C VAL A 29 -1.34 -5.39 5.45
N LYS A 30 -0.22 -5.76 6.08
CA LYS A 30 0.19 -5.17 7.37
C LYS A 30 0.49 -3.67 7.25
N ALA A 31 1.17 -3.26 6.19
CA ALA A 31 1.46 -1.86 5.93
C ALA A 31 0.16 -1.06 5.74
N LEU A 32 -0.74 -1.55 4.88
CA LEU A 32 -2.04 -0.90 4.65
C LEU A 32 -2.89 -0.82 5.92
N ARG A 33 -2.90 -1.87 6.74
CA ARG A 33 -3.57 -1.84 8.05
C ARG A 33 -2.94 -0.84 9.02
N SER A 34 -1.62 -0.72 9.02
CA SER A 34 -0.92 0.28 9.86
C SER A 34 -1.24 1.72 9.45
N LEU A 35 -1.65 1.93 8.19
CA LEU A 35 -2.15 3.20 7.67
C LEU A 35 -3.66 3.37 7.88
N SER A 36 -4.30 2.55 8.72
CA SER A 36 -5.73 2.57 9.03
C SER A 36 -6.68 2.17 7.89
N TYR A 37 -6.16 1.55 6.82
CA TYR A 37 -7.04 0.94 5.79
C TYR A 37 -7.57 -0.41 6.27
N SER A 38 -8.84 -0.69 5.96
CA SER A 38 -9.53 -1.92 6.39
C SER A 38 -10.31 -2.57 5.24
N GLY A 39 -10.79 -3.80 5.46
CA GLY A 39 -11.50 -4.60 4.47
C GLY A 39 -10.63 -5.68 3.81
N THR A 40 -10.96 -6.05 2.57
CA THR A 40 -10.13 -6.98 1.78
C THR A 40 -8.87 -6.28 1.27
N ILE A 41 -7.87 -7.05 0.83
CA ILE A 41 -6.66 -6.45 0.22
C ILE A 41 -7.00 -5.53 -0.97
N ASN A 42 -8.04 -5.86 -1.74
CA ASN A 42 -8.47 -5.04 -2.87
C ASN A 42 -9.13 -3.74 -2.42
N ASP A 43 -9.90 -3.77 -1.32
CA ASP A 43 -10.50 -2.56 -0.75
C ASP A 43 -9.43 -1.64 -0.17
N MET A 44 -8.47 -2.21 0.58
CA MET A 44 -7.35 -1.47 1.14
C MET A 44 -6.49 -0.83 0.04
N ARG A 45 -6.18 -1.57 -1.03
CA ARG A 45 -5.48 -1.02 -2.21
C ARG A 45 -6.28 0.10 -2.86
N ARG A 46 -7.58 -0.11 -3.10
CA ARG A 46 -8.43 0.91 -3.72
C ARG A 46 -8.44 2.19 -2.90
N ALA A 47 -8.65 2.10 -1.58
CA ALA A 47 -8.60 3.25 -0.68
C ALA A 47 -7.22 3.93 -0.69
N PHE A 48 -6.14 3.16 -0.55
CA PHE A 48 -4.78 3.69 -0.57
C PHE A 48 -4.43 4.45 -1.86
N TYR A 49 -4.72 3.87 -3.03
CA TYR A 49 -4.43 4.54 -4.30
C TYR A 49 -5.40 5.68 -4.58
N PHE A 50 -6.66 5.57 -4.15
CA PHE A 50 -7.65 6.65 -4.24
C PHE A 50 -7.21 7.87 -3.42
N ASP A 51 -6.79 7.69 -2.17
CA ASP A 51 -6.35 8.79 -1.30
C ASP A 51 -5.13 9.53 -1.87
N ARG A 52 -4.29 8.84 -2.66
CA ARG A 52 -3.10 9.42 -3.29
C ARG A 52 -3.35 10.11 -4.63
N THR A 53 -4.33 9.63 -5.39
CA THR A 53 -4.52 10.04 -6.79
C THR A 53 -5.87 10.67 -7.08
N GLY A 54 -6.85 10.50 -6.19
CA GLY A 54 -8.26 10.85 -6.40
C GLY A 54 -9.01 9.94 -7.38
N ILE A 55 -8.39 8.86 -7.87
CA ILE A 55 -8.95 8.02 -8.93
C ILE A 55 -9.66 6.79 -8.34
N PRO A 56 -10.96 6.59 -8.60
CA PRO A 56 -11.75 5.51 -7.97
C PRO A 56 -11.44 4.12 -8.55
N PHE A 57 -10.94 4.05 -9.78
CA PHE A 57 -10.58 2.80 -10.44
C PHE A 57 -9.15 2.41 -10.10
N LEU A 58 -8.98 1.22 -9.50
CA LEU A 58 -7.68 0.76 -9.01
C LEU A 58 -6.63 0.68 -10.12
N ALA A 59 -6.99 0.20 -11.32
CA ALA A 59 -6.05 0.09 -12.43
C ALA A 59 -5.51 1.46 -12.85
N ASP A 60 -6.39 2.44 -12.97
CA ASP A 60 -6.04 3.81 -13.35
C ASP A 60 -5.28 4.53 -12.25
N ALA A 61 -5.68 4.33 -10.98
CA ALA A 61 -5.01 4.89 -9.81
C ALA A 61 -3.58 4.35 -9.66
N ILE A 62 -3.36 3.06 -9.91
CA ILE A 62 -2.01 2.47 -9.98
C ILE A 62 -1.21 3.10 -11.12
N ASN A 63 -1.82 3.31 -12.28
CA ASN A 63 -1.14 3.93 -13.41
C ASN A 63 -0.80 5.39 -13.16
N ALA A 64 -1.66 6.15 -12.48
CA ALA A 64 -1.44 7.55 -12.12
C ALA A 64 -0.49 7.76 -10.94
N ASN A 65 -0.29 6.74 -10.10
CA ASN A 65 0.71 6.75 -9.03
C ASN A 65 2.13 6.57 -9.60
N THR A 66 2.62 7.57 -10.35
CA THR A 66 3.96 7.59 -10.97
C THR A 66 4.99 8.41 -10.21
N ASN A 67 4.57 9.24 -9.24
CA ASN A 67 5.39 10.37 -8.77
C ASN A 67 5.68 10.40 -7.25
N THR A 68 5.79 9.27 -6.57
CA THR A 68 6.12 9.30 -5.13
C THR A 68 7.39 8.55 -4.74
N GLU A 69 8.21 8.21 -5.72
CA GLU A 69 9.59 7.72 -5.53
C GLU A 69 10.59 8.60 -6.31
N GLN A 70 10.45 9.93 -6.22
CA GLN A 70 11.56 10.85 -6.48
C GLN A 70 12.15 11.33 -5.16
#